data_AF-A0A1I5E167-F1
#
_entry.id   AF-A0A1I5E167-F1
#
_cell.length_a   1.000
_cell.length_b   1.000
_cell.length_c   1.000
_cell.angle_alpha   90.00
_cell.angle_beta   90.00
_cell.angle_gamma   90.00
#
_symmetry.space_group_name_H-M   'P 1'
#
loop_
_entity.id
_entity.type
_entity.pdbx_description
1 polymer ?
#
loop_
_entity_poly.entity_id
_entity_poly.type
_entity_poly.pdbx_seq_one_letter_code
_entity_poly.pdbx_strand_id
1 'polypeptide(L)'
;ALHRAARSGAALTPSGATGGYRPGAALDRHVRARDRRCRFPGCRRPVPGSGELDHTTPWPTGQTNAANLTGYCTGHHRGKHQAPGWHHHMTPDGTLTVTTPTGLTAATTPPPY
;
A
#
# COMPACT_ATOMS: atom_id res chain seq x y z
N ALA A 1 -25.86 -11.93 7.34
CA ALA A 1 -25.69 -10.94 6.28
C ALA A 1 -26.00 -9.56 6.83
N LEU A 2 -25.00 -8.67 6.96
CA LEU A 2 -25.20 -7.23 7.15
C LEU A 2 -23.95 -6.50 6.60
N HIS A 3 -24.05 -6.05 5.35
CA HIS A 3 -23.10 -5.12 4.76
C HIS A 3 -23.41 -3.71 5.29
N ARG A 4 -22.45 -3.08 5.97
CA ARG A 4 -22.51 -1.64 6.25
C ARG A 4 -21.63 -0.93 5.24
N ALA A 5 -22.27 -0.29 4.26
CA ALA A 5 -21.62 0.55 3.28
C ALA A 5 -20.84 1.67 4.00
N ALA A 6 -19.51 1.63 3.90
CA ALA A 6 -18.66 2.72 4.35
C ALA A 6 -18.80 3.88 3.36
N ARG A 7 -19.17 5.05 3.88
CA ARG A 7 -19.27 6.29 3.13
C ARG A 7 -17.92 6.60 2.50
N SER A 8 -17.92 6.74 1.18
CA SER A 8 -16.77 7.07 0.36
C SER A 8 -16.14 8.36 0.86
N GLY A 9 -14.93 8.22 1.38
CA GLY A 9 -14.07 9.35 1.46
C GLY A 9 -13.67 9.80 0.03
N ALA A 10 -13.98 11.04 -0.35
CA ALA A 10 -13.26 11.92 -1.29
C ALA A 10 -11.74 11.77 -1.24
N ALA A 11 -11.23 10.96 -2.15
CA ALA A 11 -9.82 10.77 -2.40
C ALA A 11 -9.10 12.12 -2.49
N LEU A 12 -8.05 12.30 -1.68
CA LEU A 12 -6.99 13.25 -2.00
C LEU A 12 -6.60 12.99 -3.47
N THR A 13 -6.74 13.99 -4.33
CA THR A 13 -6.43 13.88 -5.76
C THR A 13 -5.07 13.19 -5.95
N PRO A 14 -4.94 12.23 -6.87
CA PRO A 14 -3.67 11.56 -7.10
C PRO A 14 -2.64 12.63 -7.44
N SER A 15 -1.67 12.85 -6.56
CA SER A 15 -0.37 13.34 -7.02
C SER A 15 0.05 12.37 -8.12
N GLY A 16 0.08 12.85 -9.36
CA GLY A 16 0.13 12.00 -10.55
C GLY A 16 1.30 11.00 -10.55
N ALA A 17 1.27 10.08 -11.51
CA ALA A 17 2.35 9.13 -11.71
C ALA A 17 3.69 9.86 -11.92
N THR A 18 4.77 9.33 -11.36
CA THR A 18 6.14 9.81 -11.62
C THR A 18 6.87 8.87 -12.55
N GLY A 19 7.72 9.42 -13.43
CA GLY A 19 8.39 8.65 -14.49
C GLY A 19 9.47 7.67 -14.03
N GLY A 20 9.95 7.78 -12.79
CA GLY A 20 11.02 6.92 -12.24
C GLY A 20 10.54 5.94 -11.18
N TYR A 21 11.43 5.03 -10.77
CA TYR A 21 11.20 4.10 -9.66
C TYR A 21 10.85 4.81 -8.34
N ARG A 22 11.58 5.88 -8.02
CA ARG A 22 11.34 6.65 -6.79
C ARG A 22 10.16 7.60 -6.99
N PRO A 23 9.21 7.66 -6.03
CA PRO A 23 8.14 8.65 -6.08
C PRO A 23 8.70 10.06 -5.96
N GLY A 24 8.10 11.01 -6.67
CA GLY A 24 8.34 12.43 -6.45
C GLY A 24 7.77 12.89 -5.11
N ALA A 25 8.22 14.06 -4.61
CA ALA A 25 7.91 14.53 -3.27
C ALA A 25 6.40 14.67 -2.97
N ALA A 26 5.59 15.09 -3.94
CA ALA A 26 4.14 15.18 -3.76
C ALA A 26 3.49 13.79 -3.58
N LEU A 27 3.94 12.80 -4.36
CA LEU A 27 3.46 11.42 -4.29
C LEU A 27 3.91 10.72 -3.02
N ASP A 28 5.16 10.92 -2.62
CA ASP A 28 5.67 10.40 -1.35
C ASP A 28 4.83 10.90 -0.16
N ARG A 29 4.60 12.23 -0.08
CA ARG A 29 3.76 12.83 0.97
C ARG A 29 2.33 12.29 0.94
N HIS A 30 1.73 12.20 -0.24
CA HIS A 30 0.38 11.68 -0.40
C HIS A 30 0.25 10.24 0.13
N VAL A 31 1.13 9.33 -0.32
CA VAL A 31 1.07 7.91 0.09
C VAL A 31 1.34 7.76 1.59
N ARG A 32 2.30 8.50 2.15
CA ARG A 32 2.57 8.47 3.60
C ARG A 32 1.39 8.99 4.42
N ALA A 33 0.73 10.06 3.97
CA ALA A 33 -0.46 10.60 4.63
C ALA A 33 -1.66 9.63 4.55
N ARG A 34 -1.82 8.93 3.41
CA ARG A 34 -2.83 7.89 3.23
C ARG A 34 -2.60 6.72 4.18
N ASP A 35 -1.38 6.17 4.18
CA ASP A 35 -1.12 4.89 4.83
C ASP A 35 -0.85 5.04 6.34
N ARG A 36 -0.08 6.07 6.75
CA ARG A 36 0.33 6.43 8.13
C ARG A 36 1.11 5.33 8.90
N ARG A 37 0.62 4.09 8.84
CA ARG A 37 1.16 2.87 9.43
C ARG A 37 1.33 1.81 8.34
N CYS A 38 2.21 0.86 8.62
CA CYS A 38 2.43 -0.29 7.75
C CYS A 38 1.10 -0.95 7.38
N ARG A 39 0.88 -1.17 6.09
CA ARG A 39 -0.39 -1.68 5.56
C ARG A 39 -0.55 -3.20 5.68
N PHE A 40 0.52 -3.92 6.03
CA PHE A 40 0.45 -5.35 6.33
C PHE A 40 -0.63 -5.61 7.41
N PRO A 41 -1.57 -6.54 7.21
CA PRO A 41 -2.68 -6.78 8.12
C PRO A 41 -2.25 -6.97 9.59
N GLY A 42 -2.86 -6.20 10.48
CA GLY A 42 -2.57 -6.23 11.93
C GLY A 42 -1.32 -5.49 12.37
N CYS A 43 -0.45 -5.03 11.46
CA CYS A 43 0.73 -4.25 11.84
C CYS A 43 0.35 -2.84 12.28
N ARG A 44 0.97 -2.35 13.36
CA ARG A 44 0.74 -0.99 13.90
C ARG A 44 1.98 -0.09 13.83
N ARG A 45 3.09 -0.59 13.29
CA ARG A 45 4.33 0.19 13.15
C ARG A 45 4.10 1.35 12.17
N PRO A 46 4.66 2.54 12.43
CA PRO A 46 4.61 3.64 11.46
C PRO A 46 5.31 3.24 10.15
N VAL A 47 4.85 3.81 9.04
CA VAL A 47 5.69 3.84 7.82
C VAL A 47 6.86 4.78 8.12
N PRO A 48 8.12 4.41 7.83
CA PRO A 48 9.26 5.30 8.04
C PRO A 48 9.10 6.65 7.33
N GLY A 49 9.83 7.68 7.77
CA GLY A 49 9.74 9.02 7.16
C GLY A 49 10.33 9.09 5.74
N SER A 50 11.10 8.07 5.34
CA SER A 50 11.73 7.94 4.02
C SER A 50 11.82 6.46 3.63
N GLY A 51 11.84 6.17 2.33
CA GLY A 51 11.84 4.79 1.83
C GLY A 51 10.55 4.01 2.13
N GLU A 52 10.61 2.68 1.98
CA GLU A 52 9.57 1.69 2.34
C GLU A 52 8.19 1.85 1.66
N LEU A 53 8.11 2.70 0.64
CA LEU A 53 6.98 2.72 -0.30
C LEU A 53 7.29 1.74 -1.42
N ASP A 54 6.42 0.76 -1.59
CA ASP A 54 6.71 -0.38 -2.45
C ASP A 54 5.61 -0.64 -3.47
N HIS A 55 6.02 -0.98 -4.70
CA HIS A 55 5.11 -1.22 -5.80
C HIS A 55 4.41 -2.58 -5.69
N THR A 56 3.10 -2.62 -5.88
CA THR A 56 2.35 -3.87 -6.05
C THR A 56 2.77 -4.59 -7.33
N THR A 57 2.71 -3.89 -8.46
CA THR A 57 3.31 -4.33 -9.72
C THR A 57 4.69 -3.68 -9.86
N PRO A 58 5.78 -4.45 -9.88
CA PRO A 58 7.14 -3.90 -9.94
C PRO A 58 7.34 -2.93 -11.10
N TRP A 59 8.05 -1.84 -10.85
CA TRP A 59 8.55 -0.96 -11.92
C TRP A 59 9.58 -1.72 -12.79
N PRO A 60 9.67 -1.47 -14.11
CA PRO A 60 8.91 -0.49 -14.89
C PRO A 60 7.55 -0.99 -15.39
N THR A 61 7.21 -2.27 -15.18
CA THR A 61 5.93 -2.84 -15.61
C THR A 61 4.74 -2.13 -14.97
N GLY A 62 4.86 -1.79 -13.67
CA GLY A 62 3.92 -0.94 -12.96
C GLY A 62 4.42 0.49 -12.85
N GLN A 63 3.48 1.45 -12.97
CA GLN A 63 3.78 2.87 -12.79
C GLN A 63 4.05 3.20 -11.31
N THR A 64 4.89 4.20 -11.07
CA THR A 64 5.05 4.79 -9.74
C THR A 64 3.93 5.80 -9.51
N ASN A 65 2.83 5.35 -8.89
CA ASN A 65 1.65 6.18 -8.60
C ASN A 65 0.98 5.73 -7.29
N ALA A 66 -0.01 6.49 -6.81
CA ALA A 66 -0.68 6.19 -5.54
C ALA A 66 -1.41 4.84 -5.56
N ALA A 67 -1.96 4.42 -6.70
CA ALA A 67 -2.66 3.15 -6.85
C ALA A 67 -1.73 1.93 -6.92
N ASN A 68 -0.41 2.12 -7.04
CA ASN A 68 0.56 1.04 -7.09
C ASN A 68 1.53 1.05 -5.89
N LEU A 69 1.70 2.19 -5.20
CA LEU A 69 2.57 2.28 -4.04
C LEU A 69 1.84 1.99 -2.73
N THR A 70 2.45 1.16 -1.87
CA THR A 70 1.97 0.83 -0.53
C THR A 70 3.05 1.14 0.51
N GLY A 71 2.68 1.77 1.63
CA GLY A 71 3.56 2.00 2.76
C GLY A 71 3.74 0.78 3.66
N TYR A 72 4.99 0.38 3.87
CA TYR A 72 5.36 -0.69 4.80
C TYR A 72 6.28 -0.18 5.91
N CYS A 73 6.41 -0.97 6.98
CA CYS A 73 7.59 -0.87 7.83
C CYS A 73 8.70 -1.71 7.21
N THR A 74 9.96 -1.40 7.53
CA THR A 74 11.14 -2.11 6.98
C THR A 74 11.05 -3.63 7.12
N GLY A 75 10.51 -4.13 8.24
CA GLY A 75 10.35 -5.57 8.44
C GLY A 75 9.42 -6.24 7.44
N HIS A 76 8.25 -5.64 7.16
CA HIS A 76 7.29 -6.20 6.20
C HIS A 76 7.63 -5.86 4.75
N HIS A 77 8.30 -4.75 4.49
CA HIS A 77 8.86 -4.47 3.17
C HIS A 77 9.86 -5.55 2.78
N ARG A 78 10.82 -5.82 3.67
CA ARG A 78 11.79 -6.91 3.50
C ARG A 78 11.09 -8.26 3.37
N GLY A 79 10.10 -8.52 4.24
CA GLY A 79 9.32 -9.76 4.22
C GLY A 79 8.62 -10.01 2.88
N LYS A 80 8.00 -8.98 2.28
CA LYS A 80 7.35 -9.08 0.97
C LYS A 80 8.30 -9.60 -0.12
N HIS A 81 9.58 -9.21 -0.07
CA HIS A 81 10.57 -9.60 -1.08
C HIS A 81 11.27 -10.93 -0.77
N GLN A 82 11.31 -11.33 0.50
CA GLN A 82 12.16 -12.46 0.96
C GLN A 82 11.36 -13.67 1.43
N ALA A 83 10.08 -13.53 1.74
CA ALA A 83 9.23 -14.62 2.21
C ALA A 83 8.55 -15.31 1.02
N PRO A 84 8.93 -16.56 0.67
CA PRO A 84 8.34 -17.25 -0.47
C PRO A 84 6.87 -17.60 -0.21
N GLY A 85 6.06 -17.60 -1.28
CA GLY A 85 4.64 -17.98 -1.25
C GLY A 85 3.70 -16.92 -0.66
N TRP A 86 4.21 -15.77 -0.23
CA TRP A 86 3.37 -14.64 0.18
C TRP A 86 3.00 -13.80 -1.03
N HIS A 87 1.72 -13.41 -1.13
CA HIS A 87 1.22 -12.58 -2.22
C HIS A 87 0.61 -11.30 -1.66
N HIS A 88 0.95 -10.17 -2.27
CA HIS A 88 0.48 -8.84 -1.87
C HIS A 88 -0.16 -8.18 -3.09
N HIS A 89 -1.44 -7.81 -2.98
CA HIS A 89 -2.17 -7.17 -4.06
C HIS A 89 -2.91 -5.95 -3.53
N MET A 90 -2.70 -4.79 -4.15
CA MET A 90 -3.43 -3.56 -3.84
C MET A 90 -4.34 -3.19 -5.00
N THR A 91 -5.61 -2.91 -4.69
CA THR A 91 -6.58 -2.38 -5.66
C THR A 91 -6.50 -0.85 -5.74
N PRO A 92 -7.04 -0.23 -6.81
CA PRO A 92 -6.96 1.23 -7.00
C PRO A 92 -7.59 2.09 -5.89
N ASP A 93 -8.50 1.54 -5.08
CA ASP A 93 -9.08 2.17 -3.90
C ASP A 93 -8.13 2.16 -2.67
N GLY A 94 -6.96 1.55 -2.79
CA GLY A 94 -5.95 1.43 -1.73
C GLY A 94 -6.17 0.24 -0.78
N THR A 95 -7.14 -0.62 -1.06
CA THR A 95 -7.32 -1.88 -0.32
C THR A 95 -6.16 -2.81 -0.62
N LEU A 96 -5.38 -3.17 0.40
CA LEU A 96 -4.28 -4.14 0.30
C LEU A 96 -4.78 -5.49 0.82
N THR A 97 -4.76 -6.50 -0.03
CA THR A 97 -4.96 -7.90 0.33
C THR A 97 -3.61 -8.61 0.39
N VAL A 98 -3.35 -9.30 1.49
CA VAL A 98 -2.19 -10.17 1.67
C VAL A 98 -2.66 -11.60 1.82
N THR A 99 -2.07 -12.50 1.02
CA THR A 99 -2.34 -13.93 1.04
C THR A 99 -1.11 -14.67 1.57
N THR A 100 -1.31 -15.52 2.58
CA THR A 100 -0.26 -16.39 3.13
C THR A 100 0.05 -17.56 2.18
N PRO A 101 1.19 -18.26 2.35
CA PRO A 101 1.50 -19.47 1.57
C PRO A 101 0.46 -20.59 1.71
N THR A 102 -0.30 -20.60 2.79
CA THR A 102 -1.39 -21.57 3.04
C THR A 102 -2.74 -21.11 2.48
N GLY A 103 -2.80 -19.96 1.79
CA GLY A 103 -4.00 -19.43 1.16
C GLY A 103 -4.90 -18.59 2.08
N LEU A 104 -4.50 -18.32 3.32
CA LEU A 104 -5.25 -17.42 4.20
C LEU A 104 -5.12 -15.99 3.69
N THR A 105 -6.22 -15.24 3.65
CA THR A 105 -6.24 -13.87 3.18
C THR A 105 -6.64 -12.91 4.30
N ALA A 106 -6.00 -11.75 4.33
CA ALA A 106 -6.40 -10.63 5.17
C ALA A 106 -6.21 -9.33 4.40
N ALA A 107 -7.10 -8.37 4.65
CA ALA A 107 -7.08 -7.09 3.95
C ALA A 107 -7.02 -5.91 4.92
N THR A 108 -6.43 -4.82 4.45
CA THR A 108 -6.51 -3.51 5.11
C THR A 108 -7.02 -2.48 4.12
N THR A 109 -7.84 -1.53 4.59
CA THR A 109 -8.24 -0.35 3.81
C THR A 109 -7.54 0.89 4.36
N PRO A 110 -7.28 1.92 3.54
CA PRO A 110 -6.78 3.18 4.05
C PRO A 110 -7.77 3.73 5.08
N PRO A 111 -7.30 4.31 6.19
CA PRO A 111 -8.20 4.97 7.12
C PRO A 111 -8.99 6.08 6.40
N PRO A 112 -10.30 6.24 6.69
CA PRO A 112 -11.04 7.39 6.18
C PRO A 112 -10.33 8.67 6.59
N TYR A 113 -10.31 9.66 5.70
CA TYR A 113 -9.79 10.98 6.02
C TYR A 113 -10.81 11.77 6.84
#